data_AF-A0A7J2M9R4-F1
#
_entry.id   AF-A0A7J2M9R4-F1
#
_cell.length_a   1.000
_cell.length_b   1.000
_cell.length_c   1.000
_cell.angle_alpha   90.00
_cell.angle_beta   90.00
_cell.angle_gamma   90.00
#
_symmetry.space_group_name_H-M   'P 1'
#
loop_
_entity.id
_entity.type
_entity.pdbx_description
1 polymer ?
#
loop_
_entity_poly.entity_id
_entity_poly.type
_entity_poly.pdbx_seq_one_letter_code
_entity_poly.pdbx_strand_id
1 'polypeptide(L)'
;MKLKYAIMVLALLAMPFAQASIEKPHWSVGDYWEYTGSYSIRESIAYENYTFDLDISTQNLQLKVDVVDVEIKTIEDNTVACYKTEVEATADGALHVETNFFGSQQSIDGTFTIEATGNIYFTTKNLSMVSNENDIYLNLTTDIPIPNLPSGRVEVAADYNPPLDFLNFPISKGETWEASSYATLYYGETPTSGPVSFSFECTSESGDECIIQSTFNPFGDLLMTDENIF
;
A
#
# COMPACT_ATOMS: atom_id res chain seq x y z
N MET A 1 3.76 6.15 69.29
CA MET A 1 2.62 6.00 68.35
C MET A 1 1.74 7.23 68.43
N LYS A 2 1.81 8.10 67.41
CA LYS A 2 0.82 9.16 67.14
C LYS A 2 0.50 9.11 65.66
N LEU A 3 -0.76 8.81 65.40
CA LEU A 3 -1.43 8.75 64.12
C LEU A 3 -2.00 10.13 63.81
N LYS A 4 -1.91 10.54 62.54
CA LYS A 4 -2.53 11.69 61.83
C LYS A 4 -1.60 12.86 61.48
N TYR A 5 -1.85 13.38 60.27
CA TYR A 5 -1.14 14.35 59.41
C TYR A 5 0.04 13.74 58.61
N ALA A 6 0.08 13.71 57.28
CA ALA A 6 -0.82 14.14 56.20
C ALA A 6 -0.29 13.46 54.90
N ILE A 7 -1.09 12.66 54.20
CA ILE A 7 -1.63 12.95 52.85
C ILE A 7 -0.60 13.50 51.86
N MET A 8 -0.16 12.66 50.92
CA MET A 8 -0.21 13.00 49.49
C MET A 8 -0.15 11.72 48.64
N VAL A 9 -1.23 11.52 47.90
CA VAL A 9 -1.35 10.70 46.68
C VAL A 9 -1.07 9.21 46.86
N LEU A 10 -2.11 8.45 47.18
CA LEU A 10 -2.76 7.61 46.17
C LEU A 10 -1.78 6.59 45.55
N ALA A 11 -1.84 5.36 46.06
CA ALA A 11 -1.52 4.20 45.25
C ALA A 11 -2.49 4.20 44.06
N LEU A 12 -2.14 4.91 42.97
CA LEU A 12 -2.80 4.93 41.66
C LEU A 12 -2.03 5.86 40.69
N LEU A 13 -0.72 5.69 40.59
CA LEU A 13 0.05 5.95 39.35
C LEU A 13 1.01 4.79 39.08
N ALA A 14 0.64 3.59 39.56
CA ALA A 14 1.12 2.36 38.96
C ALA A 14 0.13 2.03 37.83
N MET A 15 0.36 2.58 36.65
CA MET A 15 -0.05 2.06 35.35
C MET A 15 0.38 3.02 34.22
N PRO A 16 0.72 2.45 33.07
CA PRO A 16 2.04 1.96 32.71
C PRO A 16 2.87 3.11 32.09
N PHE A 17 4.15 2.87 31.82
CA PHE A 17 4.71 3.50 30.62
C PHE A 17 3.79 3.05 29.49
N ALA A 18 2.91 3.92 29.00
CA ALA A 18 2.26 3.63 27.74
C ALA A 18 3.41 3.40 26.76
N GLN A 19 3.61 2.14 26.37
CA GLN A 19 3.91 1.92 24.97
C GLN A 19 2.77 2.66 24.29
N ALA A 20 3.08 3.84 23.73
CA ALA A 20 2.20 4.39 22.72
C ALA A 20 2.00 3.20 21.77
N SER A 21 0.76 2.82 21.58
CA SER A 21 0.35 1.98 20.48
C SER A 21 -0.59 2.87 19.69
N ILE A 22 -0.43 2.91 18.38
CA ILE A 22 -1.32 3.68 17.51
C ILE A 22 -2.66 2.97 17.53
N GLU A 23 -3.63 3.59 18.18
CA GLU A 23 -5.01 3.13 18.18
C GLU A 23 -5.65 3.37 16.81
N LYS A 24 -6.70 2.60 16.50
CA LYS A 24 -7.52 2.85 15.32
C LYS A 24 -8.01 4.30 15.35
N PRO A 25 -7.70 5.14 14.35
CA PRO A 25 -8.20 6.50 14.31
C PRO A 25 -9.72 6.52 14.12
N HIS A 26 -10.36 7.53 14.72
CA HIS A 26 -11.75 7.84 14.45
C HIS A 26 -11.82 8.72 13.21
N TRP A 27 -12.40 8.22 12.13
CA TRP A 27 -12.57 8.96 10.88
C TRP A 27 -13.95 9.62 10.84
N SER A 28 -13.99 10.88 10.40
CA SER A 28 -15.18 11.66 10.10
C SER A 28 -15.10 12.20 8.67
N VAL A 29 -16.24 12.52 8.08
CA VAL A 29 -16.27 13.20 6.78
C VAL A 29 -15.55 14.55 6.89
N GLY A 30 -14.60 14.79 5.99
CA GLY A 30 -13.71 15.94 5.98
C GLY A 30 -12.35 15.72 6.65
N ASP A 31 -12.14 14.60 7.34
CA ASP A 31 -10.82 14.22 7.84
C ASP A 31 -9.94 13.71 6.68
N TYR A 32 -8.62 13.84 6.83
CA TYR A 32 -7.65 13.35 5.85
C TYR A 32 -6.38 12.79 6.51
N TRP A 33 -5.69 11.94 5.77
CA TRP A 33 -4.40 11.36 6.14
C TRP A 33 -3.39 11.51 5.00
N GLU A 34 -2.17 11.88 5.36
CA GLU A 34 -1.05 11.94 4.45
C GLU A 34 -0.06 10.84 4.82
N TYR A 35 0.36 10.09 3.81
CA TYR A 35 1.32 9.02 3.91
C TYR A 35 2.49 9.33 3.00
N THR A 36 3.70 9.17 3.52
CA THR A 36 4.93 9.26 2.75
C THR A 36 5.68 7.95 2.82
N GLY A 37 6.33 7.57 1.72
CA GLY A 37 7.03 6.30 1.66
C GLY A 37 8.22 6.32 0.72
N SER A 38 9.02 5.27 0.87
CA SER A 38 10.06 4.89 -0.07
C SER A 38 9.88 3.43 -0.41
N TYR A 39 10.28 3.04 -1.61
CA TYR A 39 10.19 1.68 -2.08
C TYR A 39 11.46 1.33 -2.85
N SER A 40 11.97 0.13 -2.65
CA SER A 40 13.12 -0.39 -3.39
C SER A 40 12.92 -1.87 -3.59
N ILE A 41 12.93 -2.31 -4.84
CA ILE A 41 12.84 -3.72 -5.19
C ILE A 41 13.88 -4.06 -6.24
N ARG A 42 14.33 -5.31 -6.17
CA ARG A 42 15.10 -5.97 -7.20
C ARG A 42 14.37 -7.25 -7.60
N GLU A 43 14.03 -7.37 -8.87
CA GLU A 43 13.41 -8.54 -9.44
C GLU A 43 14.26 -9.12 -10.57
N SER A 44 14.14 -10.43 -10.79
CA SER A 44 14.77 -11.11 -11.91
C SER A 44 13.69 -11.87 -12.68
N ILE A 45 13.46 -11.45 -13.92
CA ILE A 45 12.43 -12.01 -14.80
C ILE A 45 13.13 -12.85 -15.85
N ALA A 46 12.84 -14.15 -15.88
CA ALA A 46 13.28 -15.04 -16.94
C ALA A 46 12.16 -15.16 -17.99
N TYR A 47 12.44 -14.73 -19.22
CA TYR A 47 11.52 -14.88 -20.35
C TYR A 47 12.21 -15.60 -21.50
N GLU A 48 11.78 -16.84 -21.77
CA GLU A 48 12.42 -17.75 -22.72
C GLU A 48 13.94 -17.90 -22.50
N ASN A 49 14.75 -17.28 -23.36
CA ASN A 49 16.22 -17.29 -23.32
C ASN A 49 16.82 -15.98 -22.76
N TYR A 50 15.97 -15.07 -22.27
CA TYR A 50 16.37 -13.76 -21.75
C TYR A 50 16.19 -13.71 -20.24
N THR A 51 17.10 -13.01 -19.58
CA THR A 51 16.98 -12.63 -18.17
C THR A 51 16.98 -11.12 -18.10
N PHE A 52 16.04 -10.58 -17.32
CA PHE A 52 15.91 -9.17 -17.03
C PHE A 52 16.04 -9.00 -15.53
N ASP A 53 17.12 -8.37 -15.08
CA ASP A 53 17.26 -7.95 -13.70
C ASP A 53 16.80 -6.49 -13.60
N LEU A 54 15.72 -6.27 -12.88
CA LEU A 54 15.04 -4.99 -12.74
C LEU A 54 15.22 -4.49 -11.31
N ASP A 55 15.94 -3.39 -11.14
CA ASP A 55 15.98 -2.62 -9.90
C ASP A 55 15.04 -1.41 -10.04
N ILE A 56 14.05 -1.27 -9.17
CA ILE A 56 13.17 -0.09 -9.08
C ILE A 56 13.38 0.56 -7.72
N SER A 57 13.53 1.89 -7.69
CA SER A 57 13.65 2.64 -6.44
C SER A 57 12.91 3.98 -6.49
N THR A 58 12.26 4.32 -5.38
CA THR A 58 11.65 5.64 -5.12
C THR A 58 11.83 6.02 -3.65
N GLN A 59 12.04 7.31 -3.40
CA GLN A 59 11.99 7.90 -2.06
C GLN A 59 10.86 8.94 -1.92
N ASN A 60 10.08 9.12 -2.98
CA ASN A 60 9.14 10.21 -3.15
C ASN A 60 7.71 9.68 -3.33
N LEU A 61 7.34 8.61 -2.61
CA LEU A 61 5.95 8.18 -2.58
C LEU A 61 5.17 9.08 -1.63
N GLN A 62 4.10 9.68 -2.13
CA GLN A 62 3.14 10.48 -1.36
C GLN A 62 1.74 9.97 -1.67
N LEU A 63 0.92 9.83 -0.65
CA LEU A 63 -0.48 9.45 -0.75
C LEU A 63 -1.29 10.32 0.21
N LYS A 64 -2.35 10.92 -0.29
CA LYS A 64 -3.35 11.63 0.50
C LYS A 64 -4.67 10.87 0.39
N VAL A 65 -5.33 10.68 1.53
CA VAL A 65 -6.61 10.00 1.66
C VAL A 65 -7.58 10.92 2.37
N ASP A 66 -8.63 11.38 1.68
CA ASP A 66 -9.67 12.26 2.21
C ASP A 66 -10.97 11.48 2.41
N VAL A 67 -11.56 11.51 3.61
CA VAL A 67 -12.86 10.88 3.86
C VAL A 67 -13.97 11.80 3.36
N VAL A 68 -14.61 11.40 2.27
CA VAL A 68 -15.62 12.23 1.60
C VAL A 68 -17.05 11.83 1.94
N ASP A 69 -17.29 10.56 2.30
CA ASP A 69 -18.62 10.08 2.68
C ASP A 69 -18.58 8.78 3.51
N VAL A 70 -19.74 8.38 4.02
CA VAL A 70 -19.99 7.07 4.63
C VAL A 70 -21.13 6.38 3.89
N GLU A 71 -20.83 5.23 3.29
CA GLU A 71 -21.76 4.46 2.48
C GLU A 71 -21.99 3.07 3.09
N ILE A 72 -23.10 2.43 2.70
CA ILE A 72 -23.38 1.03 3.05
C ILE A 72 -23.15 0.19 1.79
N LYS A 73 -22.23 -0.78 1.88
CA LYS A 73 -21.94 -1.75 0.82
C LYS A 73 -22.37 -3.16 1.22
N THR A 74 -22.75 -3.96 0.23
CA THR A 74 -23.06 -5.39 0.43
C THR A 74 -21.88 -6.22 -0.08
N ILE A 75 -21.30 -7.05 0.79
CA ILE A 75 -20.18 -7.96 0.49
C ILE A 75 -20.62 -9.36 0.90
N GLU A 76 -20.71 -10.30 -0.05
CA GLU A 76 -21.18 -11.69 0.19
C GLU A 76 -22.37 -11.76 1.15
N ASP A 77 -23.45 -11.04 0.83
CA ASP A 77 -24.70 -10.94 1.60
C ASP A 77 -24.62 -10.21 2.95
N ASN A 78 -23.44 -9.75 3.37
CA ASN A 78 -23.27 -8.93 4.57
C ASN A 78 -23.32 -7.45 4.24
N THR A 79 -24.07 -6.70 5.07
CA THR A 79 -24.14 -5.25 4.97
C THR A 79 -23.02 -4.64 5.82
N VAL A 80 -22.10 -3.91 5.17
CA VAL A 80 -20.94 -3.31 5.80
C VAL A 80 -20.99 -1.80 5.59
N ALA A 81 -20.90 -1.04 6.69
CA ALA A 81 -20.71 0.41 6.61
C ALA A 81 -19.25 0.70 6.29
N CYS A 82 -19.02 1.50 5.26
CA CYS A 82 -17.71 1.85 4.73
C CYS A 82 -17.51 3.36 4.67
N TYR A 83 -16.31 3.82 5.01
CA TYR A 83 -15.84 5.13 4.60
C TYR A 83 -15.56 5.09 3.10
N LYS A 84 -16.10 6.06 2.37
CA LYS A 84 -15.65 6.38 1.02
C LYS A 84 -14.55 7.42 1.13
N THR A 85 -13.40 7.11 0.57
CA THR A 85 -12.26 8.02 0.55
C THR A 85 -11.89 8.37 -0.88
N GLU A 86 -11.57 9.64 -1.11
CA GLU A 86 -10.85 10.06 -2.31
C GLU A 86 -9.36 9.92 -2.04
N VAL A 87 -8.62 9.42 -3.03
CA VAL A 87 -7.18 9.24 -2.94
C VAL A 87 -6.46 10.01 -4.02
N GLU A 88 -5.34 10.62 -3.64
CA GLU A 88 -4.38 11.23 -4.54
C GLU A 88 -3.00 10.68 -4.18
N ALA A 89 -2.30 10.05 -5.13
CA ALA A 89 -0.96 9.52 -4.92
C ALA A 89 -0.02 9.97 -6.01
N THR A 90 1.22 10.23 -5.62
CA THR A 90 2.32 10.52 -6.55
C THR A 90 3.54 9.72 -6.15
N ALA A 91 4.25 9.16 -7.13
CA ALA A 91 5.55 8.57 -6.93
C ALA A 91 6.44 8.83 -8.14
N ASP A 92 7.67 9.27 -7.90
CA ASP A 92 8.72 9.33 -8.91
C ASP A 92 9.94 8.55 -8.45
N GLY A 93 10.68 8.01 -9.41
CA GLY A 93 11.82 7.17 -9.08
C GLY A 93 12.66 6.79 -10.28
N ALA A 94 13.64 5.93 -10.01
CA ALA A 94 14.55 5.38 -11.00
C ALA A 94 14.26 3.89 -11.21
N LEU A 95 14.49 3.44 -12.44
CA LEU A 95 14.61 2.04 -12.77
C LEU A 95 15.98 1.78 -13.40
N HIS A 96 16.46 0.56 -13.20
CA HIS A 96 17.65 0.04 -13.85
C HIS A 96 17.35 -1.38 -14.32
N VAL A 97 17.64 -1.65 -15.58
CA VAL A 97 17.40 -2.95 -16.20
C VAL A 97 18.71 -3.49 -16.75
N GLU A 98 19.15 -4.62 -16.23
CA GLU A 98 20.18 -5.44 -16.87
C GLU A 98 19.50 -6.52 -17.70
N THR A 99 19.89 -6.64 -18.97
CA THR A 99 19.32 -7.63 -19.89
C THR A 99 20.37 -8.22 -20.82
N ASN A 100 20.15 -9.45 -21.28
CA ASN A 100 21.01 -10.11 -22.27
C ASN A 100 20.34 -10.17 -23.65
N PHE A 101 20.14 -9.02 -24.30
CA PHE A 101 19.65 -9.01 -25.67
C PHE A 101 20.75 -9.41 -26.65
N PHE A 102 20.43 -10.37 -27.53
CA PHE A 102 21.29 -10.83 -28.62
C PHE A 102 22.68 -11.33 -28.19
N GLY A 103 22.81 -11.89 -26.99
CA GLY A 103 24.09 -12.40 -26.46
C GLY A 103 25.05 -11.32 -25.98
N SER A 104 24.57 -10.07 -25.84
CA SER A 104 25.31 -8.96 -25.25
C SER A 104 24.57 -8.46 -24.01
N GLN A 105 25.30 -8.29 -22.91
CA GLN A 105 24.76 -7.64 -21.72
C GLN A 105 24.55 -6.16 -22.02
N GLN A 106 23.32 -5.70 -21.82
CA GLN A 106 22.90 -4.31 -21.93
C GLN A 106 22.45 -3.83 -20.55
N SER A 107 22.68 -2.55 -20.30
CA SER A 107 22.24 -1.82 -19.12
C SER A 107 21.38 -0.67 -19.60
N ILE A 108 20.18 -0.55 -19.07
CA ILE A 108 19.22 0.50 -19.42
C ILE A 108 18.83 1.20 -18.14
N ASP A 109 19.09 2.50 -18.08
CA ASP A 109 18.67 3.34 -16.97
C ASP A 109 17.41 4.13 -17.37
N GLY A 110 16.52 4.31 -16.40
CA GLY A 110 15.30 5.06 -16.64
C GLY A 110 14.75 5.72 -15.40
N THR A 111 13.71 6.51 -15.62
CA THR A 111 12.91 7.13 -14.57
C THR A 111 11.45 6.88 -14.83
N PHE A 112 10.68 6.83 -13.75
CA PHE A 112 9.23 6.74 -13.82
C PHE A 112 8.57 7.85 -13.02
N THR A 113 7.36 8.18 -13.43
CA THR A 113 6.42 8.98 -12.65
C THR A 113 5.07 8.27 -12.66
N ILE A 114 4.48 8.15 -11.49
CA ILE A 114 3.15 7.58 -11.26
C ILE A 114 2.33 8.67 -10.58
N GLU A 115 1.16 8.95 -11.14
CA GLU A 115 0.12 9.74 -10.50
C GLU A 115 -1.11 8.84 -10.42
N ALA A 116 -1.74 8.73 -9.25
CA ALA A 116 -2.96 7.97 -9.10
C ALA A 116 -4.03 8.81 -8.40
N THR A 117 -5.25 8.74 -8.91
CA THR A 117 -6.42 9.37 -8.30
C THR A 117 -7.58 8.40 -8.27
N GLY A 118 -8.42 8.42 -7.26
CA GLY A 118 -9.55 7.49 -7.25
C GLY A 118 -10.32 7.46 -5.95
N ASN A 119 -11.01 6.36 -5.74
CA ASN A 119 -11.74 6.10 -4.52
C ASN A 119 -11.29 4.78 -3.89
N ILE A 120 -11.12 4.77 -2.57
CA ILE A 120 -10.95 3.55 -1.78
C ILE A 120 -12.07 3.47 -0.74
N TYR A 121 -12.61 2.27 -0.55
CA TYR A 121 -13.65 2.00 0.43
C TYR A 121 -13.07 1.20 1.59
N PHE A 122 -13.11 1.76 2.79
CA PHE A 122 -12.60 1.13 4.01
C PHE A 122 -13.73 0.78 4.97
N THR A 123 -13.69 -0.37 5.62
CA THR A 123 -14.68 -0.72 6.64
C THR A 123 -14.62 0.25 7.82
N THR A 124 -15.78 0.66 8.33
CA THR A 124 -15.83 1.54 9.51
C THR A 124 -15.35 0.85 10.78
N LYS A 125 -15.41 -0.48 10.84
CA LYS A 125 -15.02 -1.30 12.00
C LYS A 125 -13.52 -1.31 12.23
N ASN A 126 -12.72 -1.66 11.23
CA ASN A 126 -11.28 -1.89 11.36
C ASN A 126 -10.44 -1.21 10.27
N LEU A 127 -11.03 -0.41 9.38
CA LEU A 127 -10.34 0.24 8.26
C LEU A 127 -9.75 -0.77 7.25
N SER A 128 -10.34 -1.96 7.14
CA SER A 128 -9.97 -2.92 6.12
C SER A 128 -10.44 -2.45 4.75
N MET A 129 -9.64 -2.65 3.70
CA MET A 129 -9.99 -2.26 2.34
C MET A 129 -11.00 -3.24 1.75
N VAL A 130 -12.14 -2.71 1.31
CA VAL A 130 -13.22 -3.47 0.66
C VAL A 130 -13.04 -3.49 -0.84
N SER A 131 -12.78 -2.32 -1.42
CA SER A 131 -12.69 -2.13 -2.86
C SER A 131 -11.99 -0.81 -3.16
N ASN A 132 -11.45 -0.68 -4.36
CA ASN A 132 -10.94 0.58 -4.89
C ASN A 132 -11.26 0.72 -6.38
N GLU A 133 -11.31 1.97 -6.83
CA GLU A 133 -11.47 2.36 -8.22
C GLU A 133 -10.52 3.54 -8.46
N ASN A 134 -9.42 3.28 -9.17
CA ASN A 134 -8.32 4.22 -9.32
C ASN A 134 -7.95 4.41 -10.78
N ASP A 135 -7.71 5.66 -11.14
CA ASP A 135 -7.02 6.05 -12.36
C ASP A 135 -5.54 6.23 -12.05
N ILE A 136 -4.70 5.51 -12.78
CA ILE A 136 -3.25 5.55 -12.64
C ILE A 136 -2.67 6.07 -13.95
N TYR A 137 -1.95 7.18 -13.88
CA TYR A 137 -1.13 7.68 -14.96
C TYR A 137 0.32 7.27 -14.72
N LEU A 138 0.86 6.45 -15.63
CA LEU A 138 2.27 6.05 -15.62
C LEU A 138 2.99 6.77 -16.76
N ASN A 139 4.17 7.30 -16.46
CA ASN A 139 5.11 7.77 -17.46
C ASN A 139 6.47 7.15 -17.21
N LEU A 140 6.99 6.45 -18.22
CA LEU A 140 8.26 5.75 -18.17
C LEU A 140 9.21 6.32 -19.22
N THR A 141 10.42 6.66 -18.82
CA THR A 141 11.45 7.17 -19.72
C THR A 141 12.76 6.44 -19.50
N THR A 142 13.47 6.11 -20.57
CA THR A 142 14.76 5.41 -20.53
C THR A 142 15.82 6.17 -21.30
N ASP A 143 17.08 5.93 -20.96
CA ASP A 143 18.26 6.51 -21.62
C ASP A 143 18.46 6.00 -23.05
N ILE A 144 18.02 4.77 -23.32
CA ILE A 144 17.92 4.18 -24.65
C ILE A 144 16.46 4.25 -25.11
N PRO A 145 16.15 4.73 -26.32
CA PRO A 145 14.77 4.76 -26.82
C PRO A 145 14.21 3.34 -26.99
N ILE A 146 13.30 2.94 -26.10
CA ILE A 146 12.56 1.68 -26.21
C ILE A 146 11.19 1.98 -26.84
N PRO A 147 10.86 1.37 -27.99
CA PRO A 147 9.54 1.50 -28.59
C PRO A 147 8.45 0.96 -27.65
N ASN A 148 7.30 1.64 -27.59
CA ASN A 148 6.11 1.22 -26.84
C ASN A 148 6.33 1.05 -25.33
N LEU A 149 7.17 1.89 -24.71
CA LEU A 149 7.22 1.95 -23.25
C LEU A 149 5.84 2.26 -22.68
N PRO A 150 5.41 1.56 -21.61
CA PRO A 150 4.18 1.85 -20.91
C PRO A 150 4.11 3.33 -20.54
N SER A 151 3.18 4.04 -21.18
CA SER A 151 2.88 5.43 -20.86
C SER A 151 1.41 5.69 -21.10
N GLY A 152 0.77 6.35 -20.15
CA GLY A 152 -0.64 6.73 -20.24
C GLY A 152 -1.45 6.35 -19.01
N ARG A 153 -2.77 6.55 -19.16
CA ARG A 153 -3.77 6.31 -18.13
C ARG A 153 -4.24 4.86 -18.19
N VAL A 154 -4.28 4.25 -17.01
CA VAL A 154 -4.84 2.94 -16.73
C VAL A 154 -5.94 3.12 -15.70
N GLU A 155 -7.08 2.47 -15.92
CA GLU A 155 -8.11 2.33 -14.88
C GLU A 155 -7.90 0.98 -14.19
N VAL A 156 -7.77 1.00 -12.85
CA VAL A 156 -7.64 -0.20 -12.02
C VAL A 156 -8.73 -0.17 -10.97
N ALA A 157 -9.57 -1.19 -10.96
CA ALA A 157 -10.43 -1.46 -9.82
C ALA A 157 -10.06 -2.79 -9.16
N ALA A 158 -10.31 -2.90 -7.87
CA ALA A 158 -10.18 -4.16 -7.16
C ALA A 158 -11.29 -4.34 -6.12
N ASP A 159 -11.73 -5.57 -5.94
CA ASP A 159 -12.58 -6.00 -4.83
C ASP A 159 -11.81 -6.99 -3.95
N TYR A 160 -12.00 -6.89 -2.63
CA TYR A 160 -11.35 -7.74 -1.64
C TYR A 160 -12.38 -8.48 -0.80
N ASN A 161 -12.25 -9.79 -0.74
CA ASN A 161 -13.17 -10.65 -0.02
C ASN A 161 -12.46 -11.83 0.68
N PRO A 162 -12.43 -11.86 2.02
CA PRO A 162 -12.94 -10.84 2.94
C PRO A 162 -12.20 -9.49 2.77
N PRO A 163 -12.73 -8.36 3.27
CA PRO A 163 -12.02 -7.09 3.23
C PRO A 163 -10.57 -7.21 3.73
N LEU A 164 -9.61 -6.64 3.00
CA LEU A 164 -8.19 -6.75 3.30
C LEU A 164 -7.82 -5.93 4.53
N ASP A 165 -7.50 -6.61 5.63
CA ASP A 165 -7.18 -5.98 6.91
C ASP A 165 -5.68 -5.70 7.06
N PHE A 166 -5.17 -4.71 6.32
CA PHE A 166 -3.74 -4.41 6.27
C PHE A 166 -3.24 -3.60 7.49
N LEU A 167 -4.13 -3.07 8.33
CA LEU A 167 -3.79 -2.34 9.56
C LEU A 167 -4.32 -3.09 10.79
N ASN A 168 -3.42 -3.69 11.58
CA ASN A 168 -3.79 -4.43 12.78
C ASN A 168 -3.82 -3.53 14.02
N PHE A 169 -4.84 -2.69 14.15
CA PHE A 169 -4.95 -1.80 15.31
C PHE A 169 -5.30 -2.54 16.62
N PRO A 170 -4.76 -2.10 17.77
CA PRO A 170 -3.74 -1.06 17.92
C PRO A 170 -2.36 -1.54 17.49
N ILE A 171 -1.59 -0.68 16.81
CA ILE A 171 -0.27 -1.02 16.27
C ILE A 171 0.80 -0.57 17.25
N SER A 172 1.67 -1.49 17.68
CA SER A 172 2.80 -1.16 18.56
C SER A 172 4.15 -1.37 17.87
N LYS A 173 5.17 -0.57 18.23
CA LYS A 173 6.55 -0.84 17.78
C LYS A 173 6.98 -2.29 18.06
N GLY A 174 7.49 -2.96 17.02
CA GLY A 174 7.96 -4.34 17.03
C GLY A 174 6.85 -5.36 16.77
N GLU A 175 5.61 -4.92 16.61
CA GLU A 175 4.51 -5.79 16.20
C GLU A 175 4.67 -6.22 14.74
N THR A 176 4.36 -7.48 14.48
CA THR A 176 4.31 -8.08 13.15
C THR A 176 2.94 -8.71 12.94
N TRP A 177 2.38 -8.55 11.76
CA TRP A 177 1.10 -9.14 11.40
C TRP A 177 1.05 -9.52 9.92
N GLU A 178 0.08 -10.35 9.57
CA GLU A 178 -0.21 -10.75 8.20
C GLU A 178 -1.63 -10.33 7.85
N ALA A 179 -1.82 -9.85 6.62
CA ALA A 179 -3.13 -9.60 6.04
C ALA A 179 -3.29 -10.47 4.81
N SER A 180 -4.43 -11.15 4.70
CA SER A 180 -4.75 -11.96 3.54
C SER A 180 -6.20 -11.72 3.09
N SER A 181 -6.43 -11.89 1.80
CA SER A 181 -7.74 -11.73 1.17
C SER A 181 -7.78 -12.54 -0.14
N TYR A 182 -8.96 -12.63 -0.75
CA TYR A 182 -9.12 -12.99 -2.15
C TYR A 182 -9.44 -11.71 -2.93
N ALA A 183 -8.54 -11.31 -3.83
CA ALA A 183 -8.67 -10.10 -4.62
C ALA A 183 -9.21 -10.45 -6.01
N THR A 184 -10.14 -9.63 -6.52
CA THR A 184 -10.54 -9.61 -7.92
C THR A 184 -10.12 -8.26 -8.50
N LEU A 185 -9.15 -8.29 -9.41
CA LEU A 185 -8.60 -7.14 -10.11
C LEU A 185 -9.34 -6.96 -11.45
N TYR A 186 -9.80 -5.74 -11.70
CA TYR A 186 -10.40 -5.32 -12.95
C TYR A 186 -9.42 -4.39 -13.65
N TYR A 187 -8.64 -4.98 -14.54
CA TYR A 187 -7.69 -4.30 -15.40
C TYR A 187 -7.81 -4.91 -16.80
N GLY A 188 -8.07 -4.10 -17.82
CA GLY A 188 -8.35 -4.59 -19.17
C GLY A 188 -9.74 -5.24 -19.32
N GLU A 189 -9.89 -6.16 -20.28
CA GLU A 189 -11.20 -6.74 -20.64
C GLU A 189 -11.64 -7.91 -19.75
N THR A 190 -10.69 -8.60 -19.09
CA THR A 190 -10.99 -9.81 -18.30
C THR A 190 -10.50 -9.62 -16.86
N PRO A 191 -11.39 -9.74 -15.85
CA PRO A 191 -10.97 -9.68 -14.46
C PRO A 191 -10.07 -10.86 -14.09
N THR A 192 -9.02 -10.58 -13.32
CA THR A 192 -8.12 -11.60 -12.76
C THR A 192 -8.39 -11.73 -11.27
N SER A 193 -8.44 -12.94 -10.74
CA SER A 193 -8.68 -13.16 -9.31
C SER A 193 -7.69 -14.13 -8.70
N GLY A 194 -7.32 -13.89 -7.44
CA GLY A 194 -6.38 -14.74 -6.72
C GLY A 194 -6.27 -14.41 -5.24
N PRO A 195 -5.69 -15.32 -4.44
CA PRO A 195 -5.35 -15.04 -3.06
C PRO A 195 -4.19 -14.04 -3.00
N VAL A 196 -4.30 -13.05 -2.11
CA VAL A 196 -3.24 -12.11 -1.79
C VAL A 196 -2.88 -12.22 -0.31
N SER A 197 -1.59 -12.09 0.00
CA SER A 197 -1.09 -12.14 1.38
C SER A 197 0.12 -11.23 1.53
N PHE A 198 0.10 -10.42 2.59
CA PHE A 198 1.13 -9.44 2.89
C PHE A 198 1.54 -9.55 4.35
N SER A 199 2.83 -9.38 4.62
CA SER A 199 3.37 -9.31 5.98
C SER A 199 3.79 -7.87 6.27
N PHE A 200 3.57 -7.44 7.51
CA PHE A 200 3.83 -6.09 7.97
C PHE A 200 4.59 -6.10 9.29
N GLU A 201 5.41 -5.07 9.52
CA GLU A 201 6.12 -4.81 10.77
C GLU A 201 6.09 -3.31 11.11
N CYS A 202 5.67 -2.94 12.32
CA CYS A 202 5.87 -1.56 12.80
C CYS A 202 7.30 -1.44 13.36
N THR A 203 8.21 -0.90 12.56
CA THR A 203 9.64 -0.80 12.90
C THR A 203 9.95 0.35 13.86
N SER A 204 9.11 1.38 13.84
CA SER A 204 9.24 2.56 14.69
C SER A 204 7.89 3.15 14.99
N GLU A 205 7.77 3.76 16.18
CA GLU A 205 6.60 4.48 16.62
C GLU A 205 7.06 5.71 17.42
N SER A 206 6.50 6.88 17.09
CA SER A 206 6.80 8.13 17.77
C SER A 206 5.58 9.05 17.76
N GLY A 207 4.93 9.20 18.93
CA GLY A 207 3.70 9.98 19.01
C GLY A 207 2.60 9.33 18.16
N ASP A 208 2.10 10.09 17.17
CA ASP A 208 1.03 9.66 16.26
C ASP A 208 1.58 9.08 14.91
N GLU A 209 2.88 8.85 14.80
CA GLU A 209 3.54 8.32 13.60
C GLU A 209 4.07 6.89 13.84
N CYS A 210 3.78 5.94 12.93
CA CYS A 210 4.46 4.62 12.86
C CYS A 210 5.07 4.43 11.47
N ILE A 211 6.25 3.80 11.44
CA ILE A 211 6.88 3.34 10.21
C ILE A 211 6.54 1.86 10.03
N ILE A 212 5.67 1.58 9.06
CA ILE A 212 5.27 0.23 8.69
C ILE A 212 6.14 -0.24 7.52
N GLN A 213 6.86 -1.33 7.72
CA GLN A 213 7.51 -2.07 6.65
C GLN A 213 6.56 -3.16 6.15
N SER A 214 6.46 -3.32 4.83
CA SER A 214 5.59 -4.34 4.21
C SER A 214 6.36 -5.16 3.18
N THR A 215 5.95 -6.42 2.99
CA THR A 215 6.36 -7.25 1.83
C THR A 215 5.56 -6.94 0.57
N PHE A 216 4.61 -6.01 0.63
CA PHE A 216 3.80 -5.61 -0.51
C PHE A 216 4.67 -5.08 -1.66
N ASN A 217 4.44 -5.66 -2.84
CA ASN A 217 5.08 -5.27 -4.08
C ASN A 217 3.99 -4.85 -5.08
N PRO A 218 3.77 -3.55 -5.29
CA PRO A 218 2.75 -3.06 -6.23
C PRO A 218 3.07 -3.36 -7.69
N PHE A 219 4.30 -3.78 -8.02
CA PHE A 219 4.74 -4.06 -9.38
C PHE A 219 4.76 -5.56 -9.72
N GLY A 220 4.58 -6.45 -8.75
CA GLY A 220 4.63 -7.91 -8.99
C GLY A 220 3.64 -8.37 -10.06
N ASP A 221 2.44 -7.76 -10.10
CA ASP A 221 1.40 -8.08 -11.10
C ASP A 221 1.55 -7.30 -12.41
N LEU A 222 2.18 -6.11 -12.41
CA LEU A 222 2.51 -5.38 -13.65
C LEU A 222 3.59 -6.10 -14.47
N LEU A 223 4.35 -7.00 -13.81
CA LEU A 223 5.43 -7.79 -14.39
C LEU A 223 4.98 -9.20 -14.80
N MET A 224 3.77 -9.61 -14.41
CA MET A 224 3.05 -10.71 -15.07
C MET A 224 2.39 -10.17 -16.33
N THR A 225 3.20 -9.77 -17.31
CA THR A 225 2.68 -9.44 -18.63
C THR A 225 2.02 -10.69 -19.21
N ASP A 226 0.73 -10.55 -19.50
CA ASP A 226 -0.04 -11.39 -20.41
C ASP A 226 0.82 -11.99 -21.52
N GLU A 227 0.48 -13.21 -21.94
CA GLU A 227 1.09 -14.02 -23.00
C GLU A 227 1.14 -13.37 -24.40
N ASN A 228 0.97 -12.04 -24.54
CA ASN A 228 0.83 -11.34 -25.82
C ASN A 228 1.62 -10.03 -25.93
N ILE A 229 2.88 -10.00 -25.48
CA ILE A 229 3.82 -8.94 -25.91
C ILE A 229 5.07 -9.58 -26.51
N PHE A 230 4.97 -9.99 -27.78
CA PHE A 230 5.91 -9.77 -28.89
C PHE A 230 5.27 -10.21 -30.22
#